data_AF-A0A939I9H1-F1
#
_entry.id   AF-A0A939I9H1-F1
#
_cell.length_a   1.000
_cell.length_b   1.000
_cell.length_c   1.000
_cell.angle_alpha   90.00
_cell.angle_beta   90.00
_cell.angle_gamma   90.00
#
_symmetry.space_group_name_H-M   'P 1'
#
loop_
_entity.id
_entity.type
_entity.pdbx_description
1 polymer ?
#
loop_
_entity_poly.entity_id
_entity_poly.type
_entity_poly.pdbx_seq_one_letter_code
_entity_poly.pdbx_strand_id
1 'polypeptide(L)' 'MSGTSEPAAPAGPLGVELVPTGHPGVDAGLARLEALDGVPAEAHVAVYEDVHQRLADTLAALDQE' A
#
# COMPACT_ATOMS: atom_id res chain seq x y z
N MET A 1 5.52 33.89 6.04
CA MET A 1 4.96 33.01 4.99
C MET A 1 3.85 32.18 5.63
N SER A 2 2.65 32.75 5.79
CA SER A 2 1.49 31.97 6.25
C SER A 2 0.79 31.44 5.01
N GLY A 3 1.18 30.24 4.58
CA GLY A 3 0.41 29.47 3.62
C GLY A 3 -0.75 28.83 4.36
N THR A 4 -1.95 29.39 4.22
CA THR A 4 -3.17 28.67 4.58
C THR A 4 -3.30 27.52 3.59
N SER A 5 -2.97 26.29 4.01
CA SER A 5 -3.37 25.10 3.27
C SER A 5 -4.89 25.06 3.28
N GLU A 6 -5.51 25.49 2.18
CA GLU A 6 -6.90 25.13 1.90
C GLU A 6 -7.03 23.61 2.00
N PRO A 7 -8.12 23.09 2.59
CA PRO A 7 -8.34 21.66 2.61
C PRO A 7 -8.48 21.20 1.15
N ALA A 8 -7.45 20.50 0.66
CA ALA A 8 -7.51 19.89 -0.66
C ALA A 8 -8.73 18.96 -0.69
N ALA A 9 -9.59 19.13 -1.68
CA ALA A 9 -10.66 18.17 -1.93
C ALA A 9 -10.04 16.75 -1.99
N PRO A 10 -10.73 15.72 -1.49
CA PRO A 10 -10.19 14.37 -1.50
C PRO A 10 -9.76 14.03 -2.94
N ALA A 11 -8.47 13.75 -3.12
CA ALA A 11 -7.98 13.23 -4.38
C ALA A 11 -8.75 11.94 -4.65
N GLY A 12 -9.41 11.88 -5.81
CA GLY A 12 -10.08 10.65 -6.23
C GLY A 12 -9.09 9.48 -6.32
N PRO A 13 -9.60 8.25 -6.45
CA PRO A 13 -8.76 7.06 -6.57
C PRO A 13 -7.66 7.25 -7.62
N LEU A 14 -6.46 6.76 -7.33
CA LEU A 14 -5.30 6.92 -8.23
C LEU A 14 -5.47 6.21 -9.59
N GLY A 15 -6.49 5.34 -9.72
CA GLY A 15 -6.82 4.66 -10.97
C GLY A 15 -5.75 3.67 -11.44
N VAL A 16 -4.89 3.20 -10.53
CA VAL A 16 -3.84 2.23 -10.83
C VAL A 16 -4.44 0.83 -10.78
N GLU A 17 -4.41 0.13 -11.91
CA GLU A 17 -4.81 -1.28 -11.98
C GLU A 17 -3.77 -2.15 -11.26
N LEU A 18 -4.24 -3.01 -10.34
CA LEU A 18 -3.41 -4.02 -9.69
C LEU A 18 -3.55 -5.35 -10.44
N VAL A 19 -2.51 -5.72 -11.18
CA VAL A 19 -2.42 -7.02 -11.86
C VAL A 19 -1.82 -8.05 -10.89
N PRO A 20 -2.47 -9.22 -10.67
CA PRO A 20 -1.90 -10.27 -9.82
C PRO A 20 -0.54 -10.74 -10.32
N THR A 21 0.39 -10.95 -9.40
CA THR A 21 1.75 -11.42 -9.67
C THR A 21 1.83 -12.94 -9.80
N GLY A 22 0.85 -13.65 -9.24
CA GLY A 22 0.83 -15.11 -9.15
C GLY A 22 1.60 -15.65 -7.94
N HIS A 23 2.22 -14.78 -7.14
CA HIS A 23 2.86 -15.18 -5.89
C HIS A 23 1.95 -14.83 -4.69
N PRO A 24 1.42 -15.82 -3.94
CA PRO A 24 0.39 -15.60 -2.91
C PRO A 24 0.77 -14.54 -1.85
N GLY A 25 2.04 -14.52 -1.42
CA GLY A 25 2.52 -13.55 -0.44
C GLY A 25 2.54 -12.11 -0.97
N VAL A 26 2.85 -11.93 -2.25
CA VAL A 26 2.89 -10.62 -2.91
C VAL A 26 1.47 -10.15 -3.22
N ASP A 27 0.63 -11.04 -3.73
CA ASP A 27 -0.77 -10.74 -4.05
C ASP A 27 -1.58 -10.36 -2.80
N ALA A 28 -1.29 -10.98 -1.65
CA ALA A 28 -1.88 -10.58 -0.37
C ALA A 28 -1.45 -9.17 0.07
N GLY A 29 -0.20 -8.78 -0.21
CA GLY A 29 0.29 -7.42 0.02
C GLY A 29 -0.41 -6.39 -0.87
N LEU A 30 -0.59 -6.71 -2.16
CA LEU A 30 -1.31 -5.84 -3.10
C LEU A 30 -2.76 -5.61 -2.70
N ALA A 31 -3.49 -6.66 -2.29
CA ALA A 31 -4.87 -6.52 -1.80
C ALA A 31 -4.96 -5.62 -0.54
N ARG A 32 -3.93 -5.63 0.31
CA ARG A 32 -3.85 -4.75 1.50
C ARG A 32 -3.66 -3.28 1.10
N LEU A 33 -2.88 -3.03 0.05
CA LEU A 33 -2.69 -1.68 -0.49
C LEU A 33 -3.96 -1.17 -1.19
N GLU A 34 -4.69 -2.03 -1.90
CA GLU A 34 -5.98 -1.67 -2.50
C GLU A 34 -6.98 -1.18 -1.45
N ALA A 35 -6.99 -1.81 -0.27
CA ALA A 35 -7.83 -1.43 0.86
C ALA A 35 -7.50 -0.05 1.46
N LEU A 36 -6.40 0.61 1.03
CA LEU A 36 -6.08 1.98 1.41
C LEU A 36 -6.77 3.04 0.54
N ASP A 37 -7.44 2.66 -0.54
CA ASP A 37 -8.17 3.62 -1.35
C ASP A 37 -9.27 4.30 -0.52
N GLY A 38 -9.26 5.64 -0.51
CA GLY A 38 -10.17 6.46 0.31
C GLY A 38 -9.88 6.45 1.82
N VAL A 39 -8.80 5.83 2.28
CA VAL A 39 -8.36 5.87 3.68
C VAL A 39 -7.55 7.15 3.95
N PRO A 40 -7.64 7.75 5.15
CA PRO A 40 -6.77 8.87 5.52
C PRO A 40 -5.30 8.46 5.60
N ALA A 41 -4.40 9.32 5.14
CA ALA A 41 -2.97 9.04 5.06
C ALA A 41 -2.33 8.67 6.42
N GLU A 42 -2.89 9.15 7.53
CA GLU A 42 -2.44 8.83 8.89
C GLU A 42 -2.59 7.33 9.19
N ALA A 43 -3.58 6.66 8.60
CA ALA A 43 -3.80 5.23 8.74
C ALA A 43 -2.99 4.39 7.74
N HIS A 44 -2.32 5.01 6.74
CA HIS A 44 -1.54 4.28 5.74
C HIS A 44 -0.24 3.71 6.32
N VAL A 45 0.37 4.40 7.30
CA VAL A 45 1.68 4.05 7.85
C VAL A 45 1.72 2.59 8.33
N ALA A 46 0.76 2.19 9.16
CA ALA A 46 0.70 0.83 9.69
C ALA A 46 0.50 -0.22 8.59
N VAL A 47 -0.22 0.13 7.51
CA VAL A 47 -0.45 -0.77 6.38
C VAL A 47 0.80 -0.89 5.50
N TYR A 48 1.51 0.20 5.26
CA TYR A 48 2.79 0.16 4.53
C TYR A 48 3.85 -0.63 5.28
N GLU A 49 3.91 -0.50 6.60
CA GLU A 49 4.81 -1.31 7.42
C GLU A 49 4.49 -2.80 7.34
N ASP A 50 3.21 -3.18 7.47
CA ASP A 50 2.76 -4.58 7.32
C ASP A 50 3.11 -5.15 5.93
N VAL A 51 2.85 -4.38 4.87
CA VAL A 51 3.15 -4.79 3.49
C VAL A 51 4.65 -4.92 3.28
N HIS A 52 5.46 -3.98 3.76
CA HIS A 52 6.92 -4.08 3.67
C HIS A 52 7.46 -5.32 4.37
N GLN A 53 7.00 -5.59 5.60
CA GLN A 53 7.46 -6.77 6.33
C GLN A 53 7.09 -8.06 5.59
N ARG A 54 5.85 -8.17 5.12
CA ARG A 54 5.38 -9.33 4.35
C ARG A 54 6.19 -9.57 3.08
N LEU A 55 6.51 -8.51 2.34
CA LEU A 55 7.30 -8.62 1.12
C LEU A 55 8.74 -9.04 1.43
N ALA A 56 9.33 -8.48 2.49
CA ALA A 56 10.65 -8.90 2.95
C ALA A 56 10.68 -10.38 3.37
N ASP A 57 9.69 -10.83 4.14
CA ASP A 57 9.56 -12.23 4.56
C ASP A 57 9.35 -13.17 3.36
N THR A 58 8.57 -12.73 2.38
CA THR A 58 8.34 -13.48 1.12
C THR A 58 9.63 -13.66 0.34
N LEU A 59 10.40 -12.59 0.15
CA LEU A 59 11.67 -12.64 -0.56
C LEU A 59 12.70 -13.50 0.20
N ALA A 60 12.76 -13.37 1.53
CA ALA A 60 13.64 -14.19 2.36
C ALA A 60 13.29 -15.69 2.32
N ALA A 61 12.02 -16.04 2.13
CA ALA A 61 11.58 -17.42 1.95
C ALA A 61 12.00 -17.96 0.58
N LEU A 62 11.84 -17.18 -0.50
CA LEU A 62 12.27 -17.55 -1.85
C LEU A 62 13.79 -17.75 -1.96
N ASP A 63 14.59 -16.96 -1.23
CA ASP A 63 16.05 -17.12 -1.19
C ASP A 63 16.50 -18.45 -0.55
N GLN A 64 15.61 -19.15 0.18
CA GLN A 64 15.90 -20.42 0.84
C GLN A 64 15.42 -21.66 0.06
N GLU A 65 14.82 -21.46 -1.12
CA GLU A 65 14.37 -22.54 -2.01
C GLU A 65 15.48 -23.19 -2.84
#